data_AF-A0A0K8QBE4-F1
#
_entry.id   AF-A0A0K8QBE4-F1
#
_cell.length_a   1.000
_cell.length_b   1.000
_cell.length_c   1.000
_cell.angle_alpha   90.00
_cell.angle_beta   90.00
_cell.angle_gamma   90.00
#
_symmetry.space_group_name_H-M   'P 1'
#
loop_
_entity.id
_entity.type
_entity.pdbx_description
1 polymer ?
#
loop_
_entity_poly.entity_id
_entity_poly.type
_entity_poly.pdbx_seq_one_letter_code
_entity_poly.pdbx_strand_id
1 'polypeptide(L)'
;METGAPVDGTISATLQDEESLMWVQFGGSDGTEVVVELAMRADKYAIRTRDDSSPVLTEFDAVPTFEYNPDWVLEGRFEAYPEPVDVPIGTANPLVDGVHRSVGEVVFRAPGLPHEIRLHAEAEKLGALTVTFHDETNGNTTDEWRKLAVSRPRPDGSVVLDFNRAINYPSAFTPYGTCPMPVAGNSIDVAVEAGEKLPAGRIV
;
A
#
# COMPACT_ATOMS: atom_id res chain seq x y z
N MET A 1 -7.18 -14.16 24.49
CA MET A 1 -7.85 -15.46 24.72
C MET A 1 -9.13 -15.41 23.92
N GLU A 2 -9.21 -16.17 22.82
CA GLU A 2 -10.51 -16.49 22.23
C GLU A 2 -11.18 -17.46 23.19
N THR A 3 -12.14 -16.96 23.97
CA THR A 3 -12.82 -17.80 24.97
C THR A 3 -13.93 -18.64 24.33
N GLY A 4 -14.33 -18.34 23.08
CA GLY A 4 -15.49 -18.96 22.40
C GLY A 4 -16.82 -18.75 23.13
N ALA A 5 -16.83 -17.92 24.19
CA ALA A 5 -17.99 -17.69 25.02
C ALA A 5 -18.91 -16.67 24.32
N PRO A 6 -20.23 -16.94 24.23
CA PRO A 6 -21.19 -15.95 23.74
C PRO A 6 -21.07 -14.65 24.54
N VAL A 7 -21.08 -13.53 23.81
CA VAL A 7 -21.14 -12.20 24.42
C VAL A 7 -22.61 -11.86 24.68
N ASP A 8 -22.94 -11.60 25.95
CA ASP A 8 -24.23 -11.05 26.37
C ASP A 8 -23.99 -9.70 27.07
N GLY A 9 -24.60 -8.64 26.54
CA GLY A 9 -24.43 -7.25 27.02
C GLY A 9 -23.27 -6.48 26.37
N THR A 10 -22.80 -5.45 27.07
CA THR A 10 -21.78 -4.52 26.56
C THR A 10 -20.37 -5.02 26.88
N ILE A 11 -19.52 -5.08 25.85
CA ILE A 11 -18.08 -5.27 26.00
C ILE A 11 -17.34 -4.00 25.58
N SER A 12 -16.15 -3.78 26.12
CA SER A 12 -15.32 -2.61 25.80
C SER A 12 -13.85 -3.02 25.76
N ALA A 13 -13.11 -2.38 24.88
CA ALA A 13 -11.66 -2.52 24.75
C ALA A 13 -11.04 -1.14 24.49
N THR A 14 -9.77 -0.98 24.87
CA THR A 14 -8.99 0.22 24.62
C THR A 14 -7.72 -0.18 23.89
N LEU A 15 -7.35 0.58 22.86
CA LEU A 15 -6.17 0.36 22.04
C LEU A 15 -5.21 1.54 22.16
N GLN A 16 -3.92 1.27 22.05
CA GLN A 16 -2.93 2.30 21.74
C GLN A 16 -3.02 2.67 20.26
N ASP A 17 -2.43 3.80 19.87
CA ASP A 17 -2.38 4.20 18.47
C ASP A 17 -1.69 3.14 17.61
N GLU A 18 -2.17 2.98 16.38
CA GLU A 18 -1.78 1.93 15.42
C GLU A 18 -2.05 0.47 15.83
N GLU A 19 -2.63 0.21 17.00
CA GLU A 19 -3.02 -1.16 17.39
C GLU A 19 -4.29 -1.64 16.68
N SER A 20 -4.48 -2.96 16.69
CA SER A 20 -5.69 -3.61 16.19
C SER A 20 -5.97 -4.87 17.01
N LEU A 21 -7.25 -5.14 17.22
CA LEU A 21 -7.75 -6.27 18.00
C LEU A 21 -8.87 -6.95 17.22
N MET A 22 -8.67 -8.23 16.87
CA MET A 22 -9.76 -9.10 16.43
C MET A 22 -10.67 -9.33 17.64
N TRP A 23 -11.74 -8.56 17.72
CA TRP A 23 -12.39 -8.26 18.98
C TRP A 23 -13.58 -9.18 19.26
N VAL A 24 -14.46 -9.31 18.28
CA VAL A 24 -15.68 -10.10 18.40
C VAL A 24 -15.88 -10.88 17.12
N GLN A 25 -16.36 -12.12 17.23
CA GLN A 25 -16.76 -12.93 16.09
C GLN A 25 -18.29 -13.08 16.12
N PHE A 26 -18.90 -13.06 14.95
CA PHE A 26 -20.34 -13.25 14.76
C PHE A 26 -20.57 -14.25 13.64
N GLY A 27 -21.55 -15.14 13.84
CA GLY A 27 -21.73 -16.35 13.01
C GLY A 27 -21.11 -17.58 13.67
N GLY A 28 -21.29 -18.75 13.05
CA GLY A 28 -20.67 -19.99 13.53
C GLY A 28 -21.58 -21.04 14.18
N SER A 29 -22.69 -21.42 13.54
CA SER A 29 -23.28 -22.78 13.73
C SER A 29 -23.94 -23.32 12.46
N ASP A 30 -24.01 -22.48 11.45
CA ASP A 30 -24.55 -22.63 10.09
C ASP A 30 -23.47 -22.47 9.00
N GLY A 31 -22.23 -22.12 9.36
CA GLY A 31 -21.04 -22.26 8.53
C GLY A 31 -20.37 -20.98 8.01
N THR A 32 -20.85 -19.78 8.36
CA THR A 32 -20.24 -18.50 7.95
C THR A 32 -19.64 -17.77 9.17
N GLU A 33 -18.44 -17.18 9.03
CA GLU A 33 -17.70 -16.52 10.11
C GLU A 33 -17.34 -15.06 9.78
N VAL A 34 -17.84 -14.12 10.57
CA VAL A 34 -17.47 -12.70 10.50
C VAL A 34 -16.66 -12.32 11.73
N VAL A 35 -15.46 -11.77 11.51
CA VAL A 35 -14.61 -11.20 12.55
C VAL A 35 -14.72 -9.68 12.53
N VAL A 36 -15.06 -9.09 13.67
CA VAL A 36 -15.07 -7.65 13.91
C VAL A 36 -13.74 -7.25 14.54
N GLU A 37 -12.93 -6.54 13.77
CA GLU A 37 -11.69 -5.91 14.20
C GLU A 37 -11.99 -4.51 14.76
N LEU A 38 -11.55 -4.25 15.98
CA LEU A 38 -11.40 -2.90 16.52
C LEU A 38 -9.98 -2.41 16.19
N ALA A 39 -9.86 -1.23 15.61
CA ALA A 39 -8.56 -0.65 15.22
C ALA A 39 -8.45 0.79 15.71
N MET A 40 -7.23 1.24 15.99
CA MET A 40 -6.89 2.65 16.22
C MET A 40 -5.96 3.13 15.12
N ARG A 41 -6.31 4.21 14.41
CA ARG A 41 -5.43 4.84 13.42
C ARG A 41 -5.41 6.34 13.63
N ALA A 42 -4.24 6.92 13.79
CA ALA A 42 -4.06 8.33 14.12
C ALA A 42 -5.03 8.79 15.25
N ASP A 43 -5.01 8.08 16.37
CA ASP A 43 -5.84 8.30 17.56
C ASP A 43 -7.37 8.26 17.33
N LYS A 44 -7.81 7.64 16.23
CA LYS A 44 -9.23 7.45 15.90
C LYS A 44 -9.60 5.98 15.86
N TYR A 45 -10.65 5.63 16.59
CA TYR A 45 -11.21 4.28 16.53
C TYR A 45 -11.88 4.02 15.18
N ALA A 46 -11.67 2.80 14.67
CA ALA A 46 -12.34 2.25 13.51
C ALA A 46 -12.82 0.83 13.81
N ILE A 47 -13.91 0.44 13.14
CA ILE A 47 -14.38 -0.94 13.09
C ILE A 47 -14.16 -1.46 11.67
N ARG A 48 -13.60 -2.66 11.55
CA ARG A 48 -13.49 -3.38 10.27
C ARG A 48 -14.12 -4.75 10.43
N THR A 49 -15.00 -5.10 9.52
CA THR A 49 -15.56 -6.46 9.44
C THR A 49 -14.76 -7.27 8.43
N ARG A 50 -14.49 -8.52 8.78
CA ARG A 50 -13.82 -9.51 7.92
C ARG A 50 -14.75 -10.70 7.82
N ASP A 51 -15.34 -10.87 6.65
CA ASP A 51 -16.28 -11.93 6.35
C ASP A 51 -15.64 -12.84 5.30
N ASP A 52 -15.41 -14.10 5.67
CA ASP A 52 -14.76 -15.09 4.80
C ASP A 52 -15.68 -15.57 3.66
N SER A 53 -16.98 -15.33 3.78
CA SER A 53 -18.01 -15.63 2.80
C SER A 53 -18.43 -14.42 1.96
N SER A 54 -17.83 -13.26 2.21
CA SER A 54 -18.16 -12.03 1.47
C SER A 54 -18.06 -12.28 -0.03
N PRO A 55 -19.09 -11.94 -0.83
CA PRO A 55 -19.05 -12.05 -2.28
C PRO A 55 -17.83 -11.37 -2.88
N VAL A 56 -17.38 -10.27 -2.26
CA VAL A 56 -16.20 -9.57 -2.73
C VAL A 56 -14.92 -10.41 -2.62
N LEU A 57 -14.81 -11.24 -1.58
CA LEU A 57 -13.69 -12.17 -1.42
C LEU A 57 -13.89 -13.42 -2.28
N THR A 58 -15.08 -14.03 -2.25
CA THR A 58 -15.34 -15.32 -2.91
C THR A 58 -15.48 -15.21 -4.43
N GLU A 59 -15.85 -14.04 -4.94
CA GLU A 59 -15.96 -13.74 -6.38
C GLU A 59 -14.74 -12.96 -6.89
N PHE A 60 -13.73 -12.72 -6.06
CA PHE A 60 -12.48 -12.12 -6.50
C PHE A 60 -11.74 -13.06 -7.46
N ASP A 61 -11.55 -12.61 -8.69
CA ASP A 61 -10.82 -13.37 -9.71
C ASP A 61 -9.32 -13.03 -9.68
N ALA A 62 -8.98 -11.79 -10.01
CA ALA A 62 -7.60 -11.31 -10.04
C ALA A 62 -7.51 -9.78 -10.06
N VAL A 63 -6.30 -9.27 -9.85
CA VAL A 63 -5.94 -7.89 -10.22
C VAL A 63 -5.44 -7.90 -11.67
N PRO A 64 -6.08 -7.17 -12.60
CA PRO A 64 -5.58 -7.07 -13.97
C PRO A 64 -4.19 -6.44 -14.01
N THR A 65 -3.34 -6.87 -14.93
CA THR A 65 -2.00 -6.29 -15.12
C THR A 65 -1.79 -5.80 -16.55
N PHE A 66 -0.79 -4.97 -16.75
CA PHE A 66 -0.20 -4.80 -18.08
C PHE A 66 0.54 -6.07 -18.51
N GLU A 67 0.75 -6.22 -19.80
CA GLU A 67 1.70 -7.21 -20.32
C GLU A 67 3.10 -6.86 -19.84
N TYR A 68 3.95 -7.88 -19.69
CA TYR A 68 5.34 -7.64 -19.30
C TYR A 68 6.05 -6.74 -20.31
N ASN A 69 6.66 -5.67 -19.81
CA ASN A 69 7.40 -4.72 -20.62
C ASN A 69 8.85 -4.61 -20.11
N PRO A 70 9.84 -5.07 -20.90
CA PRO A 70 11.25 -5.01 -20.49
C PRO A 70 11.80 -3.58 -20.43
N ASP A 71 11.21 -2.62 -21.14
CA ASP A 71 11.61 -1.21 -21.09
C ASP A 71 11.31 -0.58 -19.73
N TRP A 72 10.46 -1.23 -18.93
CA TRP A 72 10.12 -0.85 -17.56
C TRP A 72 10.92 -1.60 -16.47
N VAL A 73 11.98 -2.31 -16.87
CA VAL A 73 13.02 -2.81 -15.97
C VAL A 73 14.23 -1.87 -16.05
N LEU A 74 14.28 -0.92 -15.12
CA LEU A 74 15.19 0.21 -15.19
C LEU A 74 16.36 0.03 -14.22
N GLU A 75 17.56 0.32 -14.68
CA GLU A 75 18.71 0.51 -13.80
C GLU A 75 18.72 1.92 -13.21
N GLY A 76 19.03 2.01 -11.93
CA GLY A 76 19.16 3.27 -11.22
C GLY A 76 20.22 3.19 -10.14
N ARG A 77 20.26 4.23 -9.31
CA ARG A 77 21.10 4.29 -8.12
C ARG A 77 20.29 4.72 -6.91
N PHE A 78 20.70 4.26 -5.75
CA PHE A 78 20.16 4.72 -4.48
C PHE A 78 21.10 5.75 -3.86
N GLU A 79 20.60 6.97 -3.67
CA GLU A 79 21.27 8.06 -2.98
C GLU A 79 20.74 8.12 -1.54
N ALA A 80 21.43 7.42 -0.63
CA ALA A 80 21.04 7.36 0.78
C ALA A 80 21.19 8.73 1.46
N TYR A 81 20.24 9.08 2.32
CA TYR A 81 20.39 10.26 3.18
C TYR A 81 21.36 9.97 4.34
N PRO A 82 22.02 11.01 4.89
CA PRO A 82 22.85 10.84 6.08
C PRO A 82 22.06 10.26 7.27
N GLU A 83 20.81 10.70 7.41
CA GLU A 83 19.85 10.21 8.40
C GLU A 83 18.44 10.15 7.78
N PRO A 84 17.56 9.24 8.22
CA PRO A 84 16.17 9.22 7.76
C PRO A 84 15.43 10.51 8.08
N VAL A 85 14.54 10.92 7.18
CA VAL A 85 13.73 12.13 7.30
C VAL A 85 12.24 11.76 7.30
N ASP A 86 11.53 12.16 8.35
CA ASP A 86 10.08 12.00 8.43
C ASP A 86 9.39 13.15 7.65
N VAL A 87 8.57 12.78 6.66
CA VAL A 87 7.86 13.69 5.77
C VAL A 87 6.35 13.51 5.99
N PRO A 88 5.61 14.54 6.43
CA PRO A 88 4.16 14.47 6.52
C PRO A 88 3.54 14.21 5.14
N ILE A 89 2.62 13.25 5.08
CA ILE A 89 1.89 12.88 3.87
C ILE A 89 0.39 12.73 4.17
N GLY A 90 -0.43 12.80 3.12
CA GLY A 90 -1.81 12.37 3.21
C GLY A 90 -1.92 10.83 3.23
N THR A 91 -3.13 10.33 3.46
CA THR A 91 -3.48 8.93 3.23
C THR A 91 -4.75 8.84 2.39
N ALA A 92 -5.08 7.65 1.91
CA ALA A 92 -6.34 7.39 1.21
C ALA A 92 -7.59 7.73 2.03
N ASN A 93 -7.46 7.87 3.36
CA ASN A 93 -8.51 8.37 4.22
C ASN A 93 -8.15 9.78 4.74
N PRO A 94 -8.88 10.85 4.36
CA PRO A 94 -8.55 12.22 4.77
C PRO A 94 -8.67 12.47 6.28
N LEU A 95 -9.22 11.51 7.04
CA LEU A 95 -9.27 11.56 8.50
C LEU A 95 -8.03 10.94 9.14
N VAL A 96 -7.12 10.34 8.39
CA VAL A 96 -5.92 9.69 8.93
C VAL A 96 -4.69 10.40 8.38
N ASP A 97 -3.94 11.03 9.27
CA ASP A 97 -2.66 11.64 8.94
C ASP A 97 -1.60 10.55 8.71
N GLY A 98 -0.66 10.82 7.80
CA GLY A 98 0.42 9.89 7.48
C GLY A 98 1.79 10.54 7.65
N VAL A 99 2.79 9.71 7.92
CA VAL A 99 4.20 10.10 7.91
C VAL A 99 4.94 9.08 7.06
N HIS A 100 5.69 9.57 6.07
CA HIS A 100 6.62 8.78 5.29
C HIS A 100 8.03 8.95 5.84
N ARG A 101 8.76 7.85 6.06
CA ARG A 101 10.13 7.89 6.58
C ARG A 101 11.15 7.68 5.47
N SER A 102 11.50 8.76 4.79
CA SER A 102 12.48 8.76 3.70
C SER A 102 13.87 8.37 4.19
N VAL A 103 14.48 7.35 3.60
CA VAL A 103 15.88 6.95 3.88
C VAL A 103 16.85 7.35 2.78
N GLY A 104 16.34 7.89 1.67
CA GLY A 104 17.10 8.31 0.51
C GLY A 104 16.21 8.41 -0.72
N GLU A 105 16.84 8.55 -1.88
CA GLU A 105 16.15 8.64 -3.17
C GLU A 105 16.64 7.54 -4.12
N VAL A 106 15.72 6.93 -4.85
CA VAL A 106 16.08 6.18 -6.06
C VAL A 106 16.11 7.13 -7.25
N VAL A 107 17.20 7.09 -8.01
CA VAL A 107 17.43 7.97 -9.15
C VAL A 107 17.63 7.13 -10.41
N PHE A 108 16.82 7.39 -11.43
CA PHE A 108 16.78 6.60 -12.67
C PHE A 108 16.31 7.46 -13.86
N ARG A 109 16.39 6.92 -15.08
CA ARG A 109 15.81 7.53 -16.28
C ARG A 109 14.63 6.69 -16.76
N ALA A 110 13.46 7.29 -16.89
CA ALA A 110 12.31 6.62 -17.48
C ALA A 110 12.36 6.69 -19.03
N PRO A 111 11.77 5.72 -19.75
CA PRO A 111 11.69 5.75 -21.20
C PRO A 111 11.03 7.05 -21.70
N GLY A 112 11.63 7.66 -22.73
CA GLY A 112 11.08 8.88 -23.36
C GLY A 112 11.41 10.20 -22.64
N LEU A 113 11.98 10.17 -21.43
CA LEU A 113 12.35 11.38 -20.70
C LEU A 113 13.82 11.78 -20.93
N PRO A 114 14.10 13.08 -21.12
CA PRO A 114 15.47 13.59 -21.25
C PRO A 114 16.19 13.80 -19.91
N HIS A 115 15.49 13.62 -18.78
CA HIS A 115 15.99 13.94 -17.44
C HIS A 115 15.88 12.74 -16.49
N GLU A 116 16.51 12.84 -15.32
CA GLU A 116 16.42 11.82 -14.27
C GLU A 116 15.20 12.06 -13.38
N ILE A 117 14.53 10.98 -13.01
CA ILE A 117 13.49 10.96 -11.98
C ILE A 117 14.12 10.62 -10.64
N ARG A 118 13.63 11.26 -9.58
CA ARG A 118 14.02 11.05 -8.19
C ARG A 118 12.79 10.72 -7.37
N LEU A 119 12.78 9.57 -6.71
CA LEU A 119 11.68 9.17 -5.84
C LEU A 119 12.23 8.87 -4.44
N HIS A 120 11.64 9.50 -3.43
CA HIS A 120 11.88 9.19 -2.03
C HIS A 120 11.49 7.74 -1.74
N ALA A 121 12.38 7.03 -1.04
CA ALA A 121 12.23 5.64 -0.70
C ALA A 121 12.21 5.43 0.82
N GLU A 122 11.37 4.50 1.26
CA GLU A 122 11.32 3.99 2.63
C GLU A 122 12.15 2.71 2.75
N ALA A 123 12.75 2.49 3.91
CA ALA A 123 13.44 1.23 4.19
C ALA A 123 12.44 0.14 4.60
N GLU A 124 12.62 -1.03 4.01
CA GLU A 124 11.91 -2.26 4.34
C GLU A 124 12.84 -3.25 5.04
N LYS A 125 12.29 -4.40 5.43
CA LYS A 125 13.06 -5.49 6.05
C LYS A 125 14.24 -5.89 5.16
N LEU A 126 15.34 -6.30 5.80
CA LEU A 126 16.56 -6.78 5.14
C LEU A 126 17.23 -5.75 4.22
N GLY A 127 16.90 -4.46 4.37
CA GLY A 127 17.48 -3.36 3.60
C GLY A 127 16.91 -3.22 2.19
N ALA A 128 15.82 -3.91 1.87
CA ALA A 128 15.00 -3.59 0.72
C ALA A 128 14.41 -2.17 0.86
N LEU A 129 13.90 -1.62 -0.23
CA LEU A 129 13.25 -0.33 -0.25
C LEU A 129 11.82 -0.48 -0.77
N THR A 130 10.96 0.44 -0.39
CA THR A 130 9.65 0.63 -1.03
C THR A 130 9.53 2.06 -1.52
N VAL A 131 8.93 2.24 -2.68
CA VAL A 131 8.68 3.53 -3.28
C VAL A 131 7.20 3.63 -3.62
N THR A 132 6.54 4.63 -3.06
CA THR A 132 5.14 4.95 -3.39
C THR A 132 5.15 6.13 -4.36
N PHE A 133 4.47 6.02 -5.50
CA PHE A 133 4.63 6.97 -6.61
C PHE A 133 3.32 7.23 -7.35
N HIS A 134 3.26 8.42 -7.97
CA HIS A 134 2.32 8.77 -9.01
C HIS A 134 2.92 8.60 -10.40
N ASP A 135 2.07 8.37 -11.40
CA ASP A 135 2.41 8.40 -12.82
C ASP A 135 1.18 8.76 -13.69
N GLU A 136 1.39 9.00 -14.99
CA GLU A 136 0.29 9.47 -15.87
C GLU A 136 -0.81 8.43 -16.16
N THR A 137 -0.64 7.17 -15.71
CA THR A 137 -1.71 6.15 -15.80
C THR A 137 -2.74 6.25 -14.66
N ASN A 138 -2.42 6.95 -13.57
CA ASN A 138 -3.23 6.95 -12.35
C ASN A 138 -4.60 7.60 -12.57
N GLY A 139 -5.64 7.02 -11.97
CA GLY A 139 -7.02 7.47 -12.11
C GLY A 139 -7.66 7.17 -13.47
N ASN A 140 -6.93 6.50 -14.37
CA ASN A 140 -7.42 6.10 -15.68
C ASN A 140 -7.27 4.59 -15.91
N THR A 141 -6.04 4.10 -16.04
CA THR A 141 -5.76 2.67 -16.25
C THR A 141 -5.16 1.99 -15.03
N THR A 142 -4.69 2.76 -14.05
CA THR A 142 -4.18 2.30 -12.75
C THR A 142 -4.85 3.06 -11.60
N ASP A 143 -4.71 2.57 -10.36
CA ASP A 143 -5.23 3.24 -9.18
C ASP A 143 -4.60 4.63 -8.95
N GLU A 144 -5.12 5.41 -8.00
CA GLU A 144 -4.66 6.78 -7.75
C GLU A 144 -3.16 6.89 -7.46
N TRP A 145 -2.55 5.84 -6.88
CA TRP A 145 -1.10 5.65 -6.81
C TRP A 145 -0.76 4.19 -6.58
N ARG A 146 0.50 3.84 -6.83
CA ARG A 146 1.01 2.47 -6.67
C ARG A 146 2.29 2.46 -5.86
N LYS A 147 2.71 1.26 -5.45
CA LYS A 147 4.02 1.05 -4.82
C LYS A 147 4.87 0.08 -5.60
N LEU A 148 6.18 0.30 -5.53
CA LEU A 148 7.20 -0.56 -6.10
C LEU A 148 8.13 -1.03 -4.97
N ALA A 149 8.24 -2.35 -4.81
CA ALA A 149 9.28 -2.93 -4.00
C ALA A 149 10.60 -2.95 -4.78
N VAL A 150 11.67 -2.42 -4.18
CA VAL A 150 13.01 -2.40 -4.75
C VAL A 150 13.89 -3.27 -3.85
N SER A 151 14.59 -4.24 -4.46
CA SER A 151 15.54 -5.07 -3.71
C SER A 151 16.63 -4.21 -3.08
N ARG A 152 17.27 -4.74 -2.02
CA ARG A 152 18.36 -4.05 -1.35
C ARG A 152 19.38 -3.51 -2.36
N PRO A 153 19.75 -2.22 -2.30
CA PRO A 153 20.80 -1.66 -3.15
C PRO A 153 22.07 -2.49 -3.11
N ARG A 154 22.70 -2.67 -4.26
CA ARG A 154 23.98 -3.37 -4.37
C ARG A 154 25.08 -2.59 -3.62
N PRO A 155 26.23 -3.21 -3.31
CA PRO A 155 27.32 -2.52 -2.62
C PRO A 155 27.86 -1.28 -3.34
N ASP A 156 27.68 -1.19 -4.66
CA ASP A 156 28.04 -0.03 -5.48
C ASP A 156 26.94 1.05 -5.54
N GLY A 157 25.83 0.86 -4.82
CA GLY A 157 24.67 1.75 -4.80
C GLY A 157 23.69 1.55 -5.95
N SER A 158 23.95 0.62 -6.88
CA SER A 158 23.02 0.35 -7.97
C SER A 158 21.74 -0.36 -7.50
N VAL A 159 20.63 -0.04 -8.14
CA VAL A 159 19.31 -0.68 -7.94
C VAL A 159 18.69 -1.07 -9.28
N VAL A 160 17.76 -2.02 -9.22
CA VAL A 160 16.87 -2.34 -10.35
C VAL A 160 15.45 -1.99 -9.94
N LEU A 161 14.80 -1.14 -10.72
CA LEU A 161 13.40 -0.79 -10.58
C LEU A 161 12.60 -1.55 -11.63
N ASP A 162 11.96 -2.65 -11.22
CA ASP A 162 11.09 -3.44 -12.10
C ASP A 162 9.63 -3.02 -11.93
N PHE A 163 9.18 -2.04 -12.72
CA PHE A 163 7.81 -1.53 -12.62
C PHE A 163 6.75 -2.56 -13.05
N ASN A 164 7.12 -3.69 -13.66
CA ASN A 164 6.21 -4.81 -13.86
C ASN A 164 5.76 -5.45 -12.54
N ARG A 165 6.43 -5.12 -11.43
CA ARG A 165 6.10 -5.54 -10.07
C ARG A 165 5.46 -4.42 -9.25
N ALA A 166 5.09 -3.31 -9.87
CA ALA A 166 4.32 -2.27 -9.19
C ALA A 166 2.92 -2.80 -8.87
N ILE A 167 2.49 -2.64 -7.61
CA ILE A 167 1.21 -3.14 -7.11
C ILE A 167 0.37 -2.01 -6.50
N ASN A 168 -0.94 -2.23 -6.50
CA ASN A 168 -1.90 -1.36 -5.86
C ASN A 168 -1.82 -1.46 -4.34
N TYR A 169 -2.24 -0.40 -3.66
CA TYR A 169 -2.51 -0.44 -2.23
C TYR A 169 -3.90 -1.05 -1.95
N PRO A 170 -4.15 -1.55 -0.73
CA PRO A 170 -5.50 -1.95 -0.31
C PRO A 170 -6.58 -0.88 -0.53
N SER A 171 -6.22 0.41 -0.55
CA SER A 171 -7.15 1.50 -0.87
C SER A 171 -7.74 1.45 -2.29
N ALA A 172 -7.06 0.81 -3.24
CA ALA A 172 -7.62 0.55 -4.57
C ALA A 172 -8.88 -0.31 -4.51
N PHE A 173 -8.92 -1.16 -3.48
CA PHE A 173 -9.95 -2.15 -3.27
C PHE A 173 -11.03 -1.60 -2.35
N THR A 174 -10.73 -0.82 -1.32
CA THR A 174 -11.74 -0.32 -0.38
C THR A 174 -11.64 1.18 -0.11
N PRO A 175 -12.78 1.91 -0.02
CA PRO A 175 -12.77 3.34 0.31
C PRO A 175 -12.36 3.61 1.77
N TYR A 176 -12.26 2.57 2.60
CA TYR A 176 -11.88 2.68 4.01
C TYR A 176 -10.37 2.47 4.25
N GLY A 177 -9.60 2.26 3.18
CA GLY A 177 -8.15 2.11 3.25
C GLY A 177 -7.49 3.38 3.80
N THR A 178 -6.46 3.19 4.64
CA THR A 178 -5.66 4.27 5.24
C THR A 178 -4.25 4.27 4.66
N CYS A 179 -4.13 3.99 3.36
CA CYS A 179 -2.84 3.76 2.70
C CYS A 179 -2.09 5.09 2.48
N PRO A 180 -0.76 5.10 2.64
CA PRO A 180 0.03 6.32 2.53
C PRO A 180 0.00 6.86 1.09
N MET A 181 -0.18 8.16 0.95
CA MET A 181 0.02 8.84 -0.34
C MET A 181 1.52 8.98 -0.66
N PRO A 182 1.91 9.09 -1.95
CA PRO A 182 3.27 9.43 -2.33
C PRO A 182 3.72 10.74 -1.69
N VAL A 183 5.01 10.81 -1.32
CA VAL A 183 5.64 12.08 -0.95
C VAL A 183 5.49 13.08 -2.09
N ALA A 184 5.32 14.37 -1.78
CA ALA A 184 5.30 15.42 -2.79
C ALA A 184 6.58 15.36 -3.64
N GLY A 185 6.44 15.12 -4.95
CA GLY A 185 7.56 14.93 -5.87
C GLY A 185 7.86 13.48 -6.23
N ASN A 186 7.27 12.49 -5.55
CA ASN A 186 7.27 11.10 -6.00
C ASN A 186 6.30 10.90 -7.18
N SER A 187 6.62 11.51 -8.31
CA SER A 187 5.84 11.44 -9.54
C SER A 187 6.76 11.14 -10.71
N ILE A 188 6.32 10.24 -11.57
CA ILE A 188 6.92 9.93 -12.86
C ILE A 188 6.05 10.62 -13.91
N ASP A 189 6.61 11.59 -14.65
CA ASP A 189 5.90 12.41 -15.63
C ASP A 189 5.77 11.72 -17.00
N VAL A 190 5.59 10.40 -16.99
CA VAL A 190 5.15 9.60 -18.14
C VAL A 190 4.22 8.49 -17.68
N ALA A 191 3.44 7.93 -18.59
CA ALA A 191 2.61 6.77 -18.31
C ALA A 191 3.45 5.51 -18.04
N VAL A 192 3.35 4.95 -16.82
CA VAL A 192 4.00 3.68 -16.45
C VAL A 192 3.05 2.53 -16.75
N GLU A 193 3.01 2.11 -18.01
CA GLU A 193 2.21 0.98 -18.52
C GLU A 193 2.84 -0.39 -18.19
N ALA A 194 3.17 -0.61 -16.92
CA ALA A 194 3.69 -1.86 -16.37
C ALA A 194 3.09 -2.11 -14.98
N GLY A 195 2.97 -3.37 -14.57
CA GLY A 195 2.46 -3.76 -13.25
C GLY A 195 0.94 -3.85 -13.19
N GLU A 196 0.39 -3.71 -11.98
CA GLU A 196 -1.05 -3.78 -11.75
C GLU A 196 -1.81 -2.58 -12.33
N LYS A 197 -3.01 -2.85 -12.85
CA LYS A 197 -4.03 -1.91 -13.33
C LYS A 197 -5.10 -1.68 -12.26
N LEU A 198 -6.11 -0.86 -12.59
CA LEU A 198 -7.32 -0.75 -11.77
C LEU A 198 -7.93 -2.15 -11.51
N PRO A 199 -8.31 -2.45 -10.26
CA PRO A 199 -9.07 -3.65 -9.94
C PRO A 199 -10.41 -3.69 -10.70
N ALA A 200 -10.85 -4.87 -11.12
CA ALA A 200 -12.13 -5.07 -11.81
C ALA A 200 -13.37 -4.86 -10.91
N GLY A 201 -13.19 -4.58 -9.62
CA GLY A 201 -14.25 -4.26 -8.66
C GLY A 201 -13.71 -3.56 -7.42
N ARG A 202 -14.53 -2.69 -6.81
CA ARG A 202 -14.29 -2.11 -5.48
C ARG A 202 -14.95 -3.00 -4.42
N ILE A 203 -14.19 -3.37 -3.40
CA ILE A 203 -14.62 -3.88 -2.11
C ILE A 203 -15.37 -2.77 -1.37
N VAL A 204 -16.69 -2.85 -1.40
CA VAL A 204 -17.60 -2.16 -0.47
C VAL A 204 -18.10 -3.15 0.55
#